data_AF-A0A521DS59-F1
#
_entry.id   AF-A0A521DS59-F1
#
_cell.length_a   1.000
_cell.length_b   1.000
_cell.length_c   1.000
_cell.angle_alpha   90.00
_cell.angle_beta   90.00
_cell.angle_gamma   90.00
#
_symmetry.space_group_name_H-M   'P 1'
#
loop_
_entity.id
_entity.type
_entity.pdbx_description
1 polymer ?
#
loop_
_entity_poly.entity_id
_entity_poly.type
_entity_poly.pdbx_seq_one_letter_code
_entity_poly.pdbx_strand_id
1 'polypeptide(L)'
;MTSQIEKLFQLVMNIVKVGIVKHYNPENHTAVVEFKDFDCVVSRELQIAETFTYQNKTYFPLREGQKVICLLLPQSGTTDGFIIGTVYDEDNQPPVKDENKFHVKFEDGTVLEYDTANHKLYADVKGNVEIEVSGHMSAVVKDDVLIKSSSQITLQAPAINLQNNSPTIGFLEGDFRIVGSLTVEGNVEVDGNLHATGSIIDEGGNTPHHTH
;
A
#
# COMPACT_ATOMS: atom_id res chain seq x y z
N MET A 1 -46.78 36.34 -2.50
CA MET A 1 -45.80 35.96 -3.55
C MET A 1 -44.36 36.05 -3.02
N THR A 2 -44.00 37.14 -2.32
CA THR A 2 -42.65 37.38 -1.76
C THR A 2 -42.17 36.29 -0.79
N SER A 3 -43.02 35.85 0.16
CA SER A 3 -42.64 34.82 1.15
C SER A 3 -42.38 33.43 0.55
N GLN A 4 -43.04 33.06 -0.55
CA GLN A 4 -42.77 31.78 -1.22
C GLN A 4 -41.45 31.81 -1.99
N ILE A 5 -41.09 32.96 -2.57
CA ILE A 5 -39.81 33.17 -3.23
C ILE A 5 -38.67 33.15 -2.20
N GLU A 6 -38.84 33.78 -1.05
CA GLU A 6 -37.86 33.73 0.04
C GLU A 6 -37.64 32.32 0.58
N LYS A 7 -38.71 31.54 0.79
CA LYS A 7 -38.60 30.13 1.19
C LYS A 7 -37.89 29.29 0.13
N LEU A 8 -38.23 29.49 -1.14
CA LEU A 8 -37.58 28.80 -2.25
C LEU A 8 -36.09 29.15 -2.32
N PHE A 9 -35.76 30.43 -2.18
CA PHE A 9 -34.39 30.92 -2.14
C PHE A 9 -33.60 30.28 -0.99
N GLN A 10 -34.17 30.24 0.21
CA GLN A 10 -33.56 29.56 1.36
C GLN A 10 -33.35 28.07 1.10
N LEU A 11 -34.32 27.37 0.50
CA LEU A 11 -34.14 25.96 0.16
C LEU A 11 -33.00 25.76 -0.83
N VAL A 12 -32.95 26.55 -1.91
CA VAL A 12 -31.90 26.48 -2.93
C VAL A 12 -30.51 26.75 -2.34
N MET A 13 -30.39 27.79 -1.51
CA MET A 13 -29.12 28.14 -0.86
C MET A 13 -28.61 27.07 0.12
N ASN A 14 -29.48 26.17 0.57
CA ASN A 14 -29.14 25.11 1.51
C ASN A 14 -28.92 23.74 0.84
N ILE A 15 -29.06 23.59 -0.48
CA ILE A 15 -28.91 22.28 -1.15
C ILE A 15 -27.47 21.76 -1.05
N VAL A 16 -26.48 22.62 -1.25
CA VAL A 16 -25.06 22.24 -1.16
C VAL A 16 -24.40 23.06 -0.08
N LYS A 17 -23.75 22.40 0.87
CA LYS A 17 -23.01 23.05 1.95
C LYS A 17 -21.64 22.45 2.12
N VAL A 18 -20.73 23.28 2.62
CA VAL A 18 -19.43 22.82 3.12
C VAL A 18 -19.50 22.82 4.65
N GLY A 19 -19.10 21.72 5.26
CA GLY A 19 -19.14 21.57 6.72
C GLY A 19 -17.88 20.88 7.25
N ILE A 20 -17.82 20.77 8.56
CA ILE A 20 -16.73 20.10 9.28
C ILE A 20 -17.29 18.87 9.99
N VAL A 21 -16.64 17.71 9.82
CA VAL A 21 -17.01 16.48 10.52
C VAL A 21 -16.82 16.67 12.02
N LYS A 22 -17.89 16.48 12.79
CA LYS A 22 -17.86 16.51 14.26
C LYS A 22 -17.67 15.15 14.87
N HIS A 23 -18.26 14.14 14.24
CA HIS A 23 -18.19 12.78 14.71
C HIS A 23 -18.34 11.83 13.52
N TYR A 24 -17.51 10.80 13.46
CA TYR A 24 -17.60 9.72 12.49
C TYR A 24 -18.04 8.43 13.20
N ASN A 25 -19.08 7.78 12.68
CA ASN A 25 -19.61 6.51 13.18
C ASN A 25 -19.11 5.35 12.30
N PRO A 26 -18.13 4.55 12.78
CA PRO A 26 -17.54 3.47 11.99
C PRO A 26 -18.48 2.27 11.78
N GLU A 27 -19.47 2.05 12.65
CA GLU A 27 -20.40 0.92 12.55
C GLU A 27 -21.33 1.06 11.35
N ASN A 28 -21.76 2.28 11.07
CA ASN A 28 -22.71 2.59 10.00
C ASN A 28 -22.06 3.29 8.80
N HIS A 29 -20.77 3.63 8.90
CA HIS A 29 -20.06 4.46 7.92
C HIS A 29 -20.82 5.78 7.63
N THR A 30 -21.21 6.46 8.70
CA THR A 30 -21.92 7.76 8.69
C THR A 30 -21.13 8.81 9.43
N ALA A 31 -21.48 10.09 9.25
CA ALA A 31 -20.89 11.17 10.03
C ALA A 31 -21.88 12.28 10.35
N VAL A 32 -21.67 12.93 11.50
CA VAL A 32 -22.33 14.17 11.89
C VAL A 32 -21.46 15.35 11.47
N VAL A 33 -22.06 16.35 10.82
CA VAL A 33 -21.38 17.50 10.23
C VAL A 33 -21.91 18.80 10.84
N GLU A 34 -21.01 19.70 11.21
CA GLU A 34 -21.32 21.07 11.61
C GLU A 34 -21.17 22.01 10.40
N PHE A 35 -22.24 22.76 10.11
CA PHE A 35 -22.27 23.82 9.11
C PHE A 35 -22.18 25.18 9.81
N LYS A 36 -21.03 25.85 9.71
CA LYS A 36 -20.74 27.12 10.38
C LYS A 36 -21.33 28.36 9.68
N ASP A 37 -22.37 28.18 8.87
CA ASP A 37 -23.10 29.29 8.27
C ASP A 37 -23.82 30.11 9.37
N PHE A 38 -24.62 31.10 8.99
CA PHE A 38 -25.22 32.11 9.88
C PHE A 38 -25.81 31.63 11.22
N ASP A 39 -26.30 30.38 11.31
CA ASP A 39 -26.95 29.83 12.51
C ASP A 39 -26.22 28.62 13.17
N CYS A 40 -25.01 28.24 12.72
CA CYS A 40 -24.29 27.05 13.21
C CYS A 40 -25.19 25.80 13.38
N VAL A 41 -25.47 25.11 12.28
CA VAL A 41 -26.38 23.94 12.26
C VAL A 41 -25.59 22.64 12.33
N VAL A 42 -26.03 21.70 13.17
CA VAL A 42 -25.48 20.33 13.23
C VAL A 42 -26.43 19.38 12.51
N SER A 43 -25.89 18.53 11.65
CA SER A 43 -26.66 17.54 10.90
C SER A 43 -27.10 16.36 11.78
N ARG A 44 -27.98 15.52 11.23
CA ARG A 44 -28.14 14.12 11.62
C ARG A 44 -26.90 13.30 11.19
N GLU A 45 -26.90 12.00 11.46
CA GLU A 45 -25.94 11.10 10.83
C GLU A 45 -26.18 11.06 9.31
N LEU A 46 -25.25 11.62 8.56
CA LEU A 46 -25.28 11.64 7.10
C LEU A 46 -24.55 10.41 6.55
N GLN A 47 -25.16 9.80 5.53
CA GLN A 47 -24.52 8.74 4.76
C GLN A 47 -23.41 9.34 3.87
N ILE A 48 -22.36 8.56 3.63
CA ILE A 48 -21.23 8.97 2.80
C ILE A 48 -21.39 8.34 1.41
N ALA A 49 -21.31 9.16 0.36
CA ALA A 49 -21.28 8.68 -1.01
C ALA A 49 -19.92 8.03 -1.30
N GLU A 50 -19.95 6.74 -1.57
CA GLU A 50 -18.77 5.89 -1.81
C GLU A 50 -18.68 5.50 -3.29
N THR A 51 -17.46 5.23 -3.76
CA THR A 51 -17.24 4.87 -5.17
C THR A 51 -17.85 3.50 -5.51
N PHE A 52 -17.75 2.54 -4.58
CA PHE A 52 -18.36 1.22 -4.69
C PHE A 52 -18.95 0.78 -3.34
N THR A 53 -20.17 0.24 -3.32
CA THR A 53 -20.91 -0.09 -2.06
C THR A 53 -21.54 -1.47 -2.00
N TYR A 54 -21.53 -2.24 -3.10
CA TYR A 54 -22.24 -3.52 -3.20
C TYR A 54 -21.28 -4.71 -3.32
N GLN A 55 -21.24 -5.40 -4.47
CA GLN A 55 -20.33 -6.52 -4.70
C GLN A 55 -18.87 -6.07 -4.62
N ASN A 56 -18.57 -4.93 -5.24
CA ASN A 56 -17.33 -4.19 -4.98
C ASN A 56 -17.60 -3.16 -3.89
N LYS A 57 -16.64 -2.97 -2.98
CA LYS A 57 -16.74 -2.04 -1.86
C LYS A 57 -15.47 -1.23 -1.71
N THR A 58 -15.61 0.06 -1.43
CA THR A 58 -14.54 0.94 -0.93
C THR A 58 -14.86 1.35 0.50
N TYR A 59 -13.82 1.64 1.27
CA TYR A 59 -13.97 2.10 2.65
C TYR A 59 -12.90 3.13 2.97
N PHE A 60 -13.30 4.40 3.03
CA PHE A 60 -12.42 5.50 3.41
C PHE A 60 -13.02 6.25 4.62
N PRO A 61 -12.61 5.91 5.85
CA PRO A 61 -13.18 6.52 7.04
C PRO A 61 -12.78 8.00 7.12
N LEU A 62 -13.77 8.86 7.41
CA LEU A 62 -13.52 10.27 7.69
C LEU A 62 -12.82 10.46 9.04
N ARG A 63 -12.33 11.68 9.29
CA ARG A 63 -11.77 12.08 10.60
C ARG A 63 -12.55 13.28 11.14
N GLU A 64 -12.63 13.38 12.47
CA GLU A 64 -13.13 14.59 13.13
C GLU A 64 -12.26 15.79 12.73
N GLY A 65 -12.89 16.93 12.46
CA GLY A 65 -12.23 18.13 11.94
C GLY A 65 -12.08 18.17 10.42
N GLN A 66 -12.35 17.07 9.69
CA GLN A 66 -12.22 17.04 8.24
C GLN A 66 -13.32 17.86 7.55
N LYS A 67 -12.95 18.60 6.51
CA LYS A 67 -13.87 19.41 5.71
C LYS A 67 -14.52 18.60 4.61
N VAL A 68 -15.84 18.67 4.53
CA VAL A 68 -16.69 17.87 3.65
C VAL A 68 -17.68 18.73 2.87
N ILE A 69 -18.06 18.25 1.68
CA ILE A 69 -19.19 18.79 0.91
C ILE A 69 -20.40 17.90 1.19
N CYS A 70 -21.51 18.52 1.55
CA CYS A 70 -22.79 17.85 1.79
C CYS A 70 -23.84 18.29 0.76
N LEU A 71 -24.62 17.32 0.27
CA LEU A 71 -25.85 17.52 -0.46
C LEU A 71 -27.02 17.33 0.52
N LEU A 72 -27.71 18.42 0.88
CA LEU A 72 -28.84 18.39 1.81
C LEU A 72 -30.17 18.24 1.09
N LEU A 73 -31.07 17.46 1.68
CA LEU A 73 -32.38 17.16 1.11
C LEU A 73 -33.39 18.26 1.45
N PRO A 74 -33.95 18.98 0.47
CA PRO A 74 -34.87 20.10 0.72
C PRO A 74 -36.11 19.71 1.53
N GLN A 75 -36.57 18.45 1.43
CA GLN A 75 -37.76 17.99 2.15
C GLN A 75 -37.51 17.77 3.65
N SER A 76 -36.26 17.60 4.07
CA SER A 76 -35.88 17.27 5.45
C SER A 76 -35.31 18.48 6.21
N GLY A 77 -35.41 19.68 5.63
CA GLY A 77 -34.78 20.89 6.17
C GLY A 77 -33.28 20.93 5.86
N THR A 78 -32.49 21.45 6.79
CA THR A 78 -31.04 21.70 6.62
C THR A 78 -30.14 20.73 7.40
N THR A 79 -30.70 19.61 7.87
CA THR A 79 -29.99 18.69 8.79
C THR A 79 -29.83 17.28 8.25
N ASP A 80 -30.37 16.95 7.09
CA ASP A 80 -30.37 15.60 6.53
C ASP A 80 -29.92 15.61 5.06
N GLY A 81 -29.28 14.52 4.61
CA GLY A 81 -28.64 14.44 3.32
C GLY A 81 -27.45 13.49 3.26
N PHE A 82 -26.50 13.81 2.37
CA PHE A 82 -25.35 12.95 2.08
C PHE A 82 -24.07 13.75 2.08
N ILE A 83 -22.99 13.16 2.59
CA ILE A 83 -21.64 13.65 2.34
C ILE A 83 -21.23 13.14 0.97
N ILE A 84 -20.86 14.03 0.05
CA ILE A 84 -20.54 13.69 -1.33
C ILE A 84 -19.04 13.79 -1.66
N GLY A 85 -18.23 14.19 -0.68
CA GLY A 85 -16.79 14.25 -0.84
C GLY A 85 -16.10 15.10 0.23
N THR A 86 -14.78 15.15 0.13
CA THR A 86 -13.90 15.96 0.98
C THR A 86 -13.20 17.03 0.15
N VAL A 87 -12.78 18.11 0.79
CA VAL A 87 -12.05 19.20 0.13
C VAL A 87 -10.87 19.64 0.98
N TYR A 88 -9.79 20.03 0.31
CA TYR A 88 -8.69 20.74 0.95
C TYR A 88 -9.10 22.17 1.32
N ASP A 89 -8.39 22.76 2.28
CA ASP A 89 -8.55 24.15 2.70
C ASP A 89 -7.19 24.76 3.08
N GLU A 90 -7.22 25.95 3.69
CA GLU A 90 -6.00 26.69 4.04
C GLU A 90 -5.17 25.96 5.12
N ASP A 91 -5.84 25.25 6.03
CA ASP A 91 -5.21 24.51 7.13
C ASP A 91 -4.82 23.08 6.70
N ASN A 92 -5.50 22.51 5.71
CA ASN A 92 -5.25 21.19 5.14
C ASN A 92 -5.06 21.29 3.62
N GLN A 93 -3.83 21.52 3.18
CA GLN A 93 -3.47 21.67 1.77
C GLN A 93 -3.17 20.32 1.09
N PRO A 94 -3.24 20.23 -0.25
CA PRO A 94 -2.81 19.05 -0.98
C PRO A 94 -1.35 18.65 -0.64
N PRO A 95 -1.07 17.35 -0.43
CA PRO A 95 0.26 16.89 -0.02
C PRO A 95 1.30 16.97 -1.16
N VAL A 96 0.85 17.04 -2.41
CA VAL A 96 1.67 17.06 -3.62
C VAL A 96 1.10 18.09 -4.60
N LYS A 97 1.98 18.80 -5.32
CA LYS A 97 1.61 19.83 -6.33
C LYS A 97 1.96 19.42 -7.76
N ASP A 98 2.54 18.24 -7.94
CA ASP A 98 2.92 17.69 -9.25
C ASP A 98 1.72 17.01 -9.90
N GLU A 99 1.35 17.48 -11.09
CA GLU A 99 0.21 16.99 -11.86
C GLU A 99 0.41 15.57 -12.42
N ASN A 100 1.65 15.08 -12.45
CA ASN A 100 1.98 13.74 -12.96
C ASN A 100 1.85 12.64 -11.89
N LYS A 101 1.47 13.01 -10.66
CA LYS A 101 1.50 12.11 -9.51
C LYS A 101 0.10 11.74 -9.03
N PHE A 102 -0.17 10.44 -9.00
CA PHE A 102 -1.18 9.88 -8.11
C PHE A 102 -0.53 9.65 -6.75
N HIS A 103 -1.08 10.22 -5.67
CA HIS A 103 -0.48 10.17 -4.34
C HIS A 103 -1.51 9.92 -3.24
N VAL A 104 -1.25 8.94 -2.38
CA VAL A 104 -2.01 8.65 -1.17
C VAL A 104 -1.06 8.71 0.02
N LYS A 105 -1.39 9.53 1.01
CA LYS A 105 -0.66 9.66 2.28
C LYS A 105 -1.58 9.31 3.44
N PHE A 106 -1.11 8.42 4.30
CA PHE A 106 -1.82 7.99 5.51
C PHE A 106 -1.29 8.72 6.75
N GLU A 107 -2.07 8.72 7.84
CA GLU A 107 -1.76 9.45 9.08
C GLU A 107 -0.55 8.91 9.84
N ASP A 108 -0.18 7.64 9.62
CA ASP A 108 1.03 6.99 10.12
C ASP A 108 2.31 7.38 9.35
N GLY A 109 2.15 8.15 8.26
CA GLY A 109 3.23 8.53 7.35
C GLY A 109 3.49 7.56 6.20
N THR A 110 2.68 6.50 6.05
CA THR A 110 2.73 5.62 4.88
C THR A 110 2.37 6.40 3.61
N VAL A 111 3.09 6.14 2.52
CA VAL A 111 2.87 6.77 1.20
C VAL A 111 2.77 5.70 0.11
N LEU A 112 1.77 5.85 -0.77
CA LEU A 112 1.65 5.13 -2.03
C LEU A 112 1.58 6.15 -3.18
N GLU A 113 2.48 6.06 -4.15
CA GLU A 113 2.62 7.03 -5.22
C GLU A 113 2.90 6.37 -6.57
N TYR A 114 2.24 6.85 -7.62
CA TYR A 114 2.62 6.57 -9.00
C TYR A 114 2.94 7.88 -9.73
N ASP A 115 4.14 7.96 -10.29
CA ASP A 115 4.66 9.10 -11.05
C ASP A 115 4.70 8.73 -12.54
N THR A 116 3.83 9.36 -13.33
CA THR A 116 3.72 9.07 -14.77
C THR A 116 4.87 9.65 -15.59
N ALA A 117 5.52 10.72 -15.12
CA ALA A 117 6.64 11.36 -15.80
C ALA A 117 7.91 10.49 -15.69
N ASN A 118 8.11 9.86 -14.54
CA ASN A 118 9.27 8.99 -14.27
C ASN A 118 8.95 7.49 -14.41
N HIS A 119 7.69 7.14 -14.74
CA HIS A 119 7.19 5.76 -14.83
C HIS A 119 7.46 4.93 -13.56
N LYS A 120 7.27 5.53 -12.38
CA LYS A 120 7.69 4.96 -11.11
C LYS A 120 6.50 4.70 -10.17
N LEU A 121 6.35 3.45 -9.75
CA LEU A 121 5.55 3.08 -8.59
C LEU A 121 6.44 3.12 -7.33
N TYR A 122 5.98 3.79 -6.27
CA TYR A 122 6.68 3.90 -5.00
C TYR A 122 5.71 3.63 -3.84
N ALA A 123 6.17 2.84 -2.88
CA ALA A 123 5.47 2.62 -1.62
C ALA A 123 6.48 2.73 -0.46
N ASP A 124 6.19 3.58 0.51
CA ASP A 124 6.93 3.71 1.77
C ASP A 124 5.97 3.38 2.91
N VAL A 125 6.08 2.17 3.46
CA VAL A 125 5.14 1.65 4.45
C VAL A 125 5.75 1.73 5.84
N LYS A 126 5.08 2.43 6.76
CA LYS A 126 5.48 2.53 8.18
C LYS A 126 4.86 1.40 8.99
N GLY A 127 5.15 0.17 8.58
CA GLY A 127 4.55 -1.03 9.16
C GLY A 127 4.90 -2.29 8.38
N ASN A 128 3.98 -3.26 8.37
CA ASN A 128 4.16 -4.54 7.69
C ASN A 128 3.58 -4.51 6.27
N VAL A 129 4.17 -5.30 5.39
CA VAL A 129 3.62 -5.60 4.06
C VAL A 129 3.46 -7.11 3.96
N GLU A 130 2.23 -7.56 3.71
CA GLU A 130 1.87 -8.97 3.54
C GLU A 130 1.22 -9.16 2.17
N ILE A 131 1.63 -10.21 1.44
CA ILE A 131 1.12 -10.53 0.10
C ILE A 131 0.78 -12.01 0.07
N GLU A 132 -0.50 -12.33 -0.10
CA GLU A 132 -1.01 -13.70 -0.24
C GLU A 132 -1.58 -13.91 -1.64
N VAL A 133 -1.14 -14.96 -2.34
CA VAL A 133 -1.56 -15.28 -3.71
C VAL A 133 -1.98 -16.75 -3.75
N SER A 134 -3.26 -17.02 -4.05
CA SER A 134 -3.79 -18.38 -4.17
C SER A 134 -3.40 -19.08 -5.48
N GLY A 135 -3.07 -18.28 -6.50
CA GLY A 135 -2.66 -18.75 -7.81
C GLY A 135 -1.16 -18.55 -8.07
N HIS A 136 -0.84 -18.01 -9.24
CA HIS A 136 0.53 -17.77 -9.67
C HIS A 136 0.97 -16.34 -9.38
N MET A 137 2.19 -16.17 -8.87
CA MET A 137 2.88 -14.89 -8.73
C MET A 137 4.12 -14.90 -9.62
N SER A 138 4.35 -13.84 -10.40
CA SER A 138 5.57 -13.63 -11.17
C SER A 138 6.07 -12.19 -11.06
N ALA A 139 7.39 -12.03 -11.12
CA ALA A 139 8.06 -10.74 -11.23
C ALA A 139 9.13 -10.85 -12.31
N VAL A 140 9.04 -10.00 -13.34
CA VAL A 140 9.98 -9.96 -14.47
C VAL A 140 10.56 -8.55 -14.54
N VAL A 141 11.86 -8.43 -14.28
CA VAL A 141 12.57 -7.15 -14.22
C VAL A 141 13.69 -7.17 -15.27
N LYS A 142 13.81 -6.08 -16.04
CA LYS A 142 14.81 -5.96 -17.11
C LYS A 142 16.20 -5.58 -16.60
N ASP A 143 16.23 -4.97 -15.44
CA ASP A 143 17.40 -4.45 -14.77
C ASP A 143 17.51 -5.12 -13.39
N ASP A 144 18.24 -4.52 -12.47
CA ASP A 144 18.54 -5.10 -11.17
C ASP A 144 17.31 -5.34 -10.27
N VAL A 145 17.36 -6.45 -9.54
CA VAL A 145 16.48 -6.74 -8.41
C VAL A 145 17.30 -6.71 -7.13
N LEU A 146 16.95 -5.82 -6.20
CA LEU A 146 17.62 -5.68 -4.91
C LEU A 146 16.68 -6.06 -3.76
N ILE A 147 17.03 -7.09 -2.99
CA ILE A 147 16.33 -7.48 -1.77
C ILE A 147 17.28 -7.31 -0.59
N LYS A 148 16.92 -6.43 0.36
CA LYS A 148 17.70 -6.15 1.57
C LYS A 148 16.86 -6.44 2.81
N SER A 149 17.46 -7.11 3.77
CA SER A 149 16.90 -7.35 5.10
C SER A 149 18.02 -7.15 6.12
N SER A 150 17.72 -6.46 7.22
CA SER A 150 18.66 -6.30 8.34
C SER A 150 18.69 -7.52 9.26
N SER A 151 17.81 -8.50 9.04
CA SER A 151 17.68 -9.71 9.86
C SER A 151 17.91 -10.96 9.02
N GLN A 152 16.91 -11.39 8.25
CA GLN A 152 17.02 -12.60 7.42
C GLN A 152 16.10 -12.52 6.21
N ILE A 153 16.40 -13.34 5.21
CA ILE A 153 15.53 -13.65 4.06
C ILE A 153 15.28 -15.16 4.09
N THR A 154 14.02 -15.57 4.08
CA THR A 154 13.62 -16.99 4.07
C THR A 154 12.92 -17.31 2.76
N LEU A 155 13.40 -18.34 2.05
CA LEU A 155 12.75 -18.91 0.88
C LEU A 155 12.35 -20.34 1.21
N GLN A 156 11.06 -20.66 1.15
CA GLN A 156 10.54 -21.98 1.48
C GLN A 156 9.52 -22.42 0.44
N ALA A 157 9.83 -23.53 -0.23
CA ALA A 157 8.95 -24.19 -1.18
C ALA A 157 9.36 -25.68 -1.28
N PRO A 158 8.48 -26.57 -1.79
CA PRO A 158 8.87 -27.95 -2.08
C PRO A 158 10.04 -28.05 -3.08
N ALA A 159 10.18 -27.08 -3.98
CA ALA A 159 11.30 -26.95 -4.90
C ALA A 159 11.70 -25.47 -5.04
N ILE A 160 13.00 -25.21 -5.00
CA ILE A 160 13.59 -23.88 -5.23
C ILE A 160 14.55 -24.01 -6.41
N ASN A 161 14.29 -23.28 -7.49
CA ASN A 161 15.14 -23.25 -8.68
C ASN A 161 15.85 -21.90 -8.76
N LEU A 162 17.16 -21.88 -8.55
CA LEU A 162 18.01 -20.70 -8.72
C LEU A 162 18.83 -20.90 -9.99
N GLN A 163 18.55 -20.10 -11.02
CA GLN A 163 19.18 -20.24 -12.33
C GLN A 163 19.85 -18.93 -12.72
N ASN A 164 21.05 -19.03 -13.25
CA ASN A 164 21.77 -17.92 -13.85
C ASN A 164 21.75 -18.09 -15.37
N ASN A 165 21.03 -17.19 -16.06
CA ASN A 165 20.72 -17.32 -17.50
C ASN A 165 21.72 -16.58 -18.42
N SER A 166 22.87 -16.14 -17.89
CA SER A 166 23.91 -15.38 -18.60
C SER A 166 25.27 -16.06 -18.39
N PRO A 167 26.27 -15.93 -19.29
CA PRO A 167 27.60 -16.55 -19.13
C PRO A 167 28.43 -16.01 -17.94
N THR A 168 27.80 -15.34 -16.99
CA THR A 168 28.40 -14.76 -15.79
C THR A 168 28.36 -15.74 -14.62
N ILE A 169 29.30 -15.59 -13.69
CA ILE A 169 29.37 -16.40 -12.46
C ILE A 169 28.24 -16.00 -11.50
N GLY A 170 27.57 -16.98 -10.89
CA GLY A 170 26.70 -16.72 -9.74
C GLY A 170 27.58 -16.46 -8.52
N PHE A 171 27.37 -15.35 -7.83
CA PHE A 171 28.17 -14.96 -6.67
C PHE A 171 27.37 -15.14 -5.38
N LEU A 172 27.98 -15.80 -4.42
CA LEU A 172 27.47 -16.00 -3.06
C LEU A 172 28.58 -15.57 -2.10
N GLU A 173 28.29 -14.59 -1.25
CA GLU A 173 29.24 -14.04 -0.28
C GLU A 173 28.79 -14.35 1.15
N GLY A 174 29.76 -14.68 2.01
CA GLY A 174 29.54 -15.07 3.39
C GLY A 174 29.56 -16.57 3.61
N ASP A 175 29.16 -16.99 4.80
CA ASP A 175 29.14 -18.40 5.20
C ASP A 175 27.82 -19.07 4.78
N PHE A 176 27.91 -20.27 4.21
CA PHE A 176 26.76 -21.07 3.80
C PHE A 176 26.75 -22.42 4.50
N ARG A 177 25.56 -22.84 4.95
CA ARG A 177 25.33 -24.17 5.51
C ARG A 177 24.28 -24.89 4.68
N ILE A 178 24.66 -26.06 4.16
CA ILE A 178 23.75 -26.98 3.48
C ILE A 178 23.43 -28.11 4.45
N VAL A 179 22.14 -28.31 4.74
CA VAL A 179 21.66 -29.46 5.51
C VAL A 179 21.00 -30.43 4.54
N GLY A 180 21.77 -31.43 4.13
CA GLY A 180 21.40 -32.37 3.08
C GLY A 180 22.61 -32.76 2.24
N SER A 181 22.36 -33.32 1.06
CA SER A 181 23.38 -33.60 0.05
C SER A 181 23.60 -32.40 -0.86
N LEU A 182 24.84 -32.15 -1.25
CA LEU A 182 25.21 -31.24 -2.33
C LEU A 182 25.71 -32.08 -3.52
N THR A 183 25.11 -31.88 -4.69
CA THR A 183 25.61 -32.38 -5.96
C THR A 183 26.15 -31.20 -6.76
N VAL A 184 27.36 -31.33 -7.30
CA VAL A 184 27.96 -30.33 -8.19
C VAL A 184 28.23 -30.98 -9.53
N GLU A 185 27.59 -30.49 -10.58
CA GLU A 185 27.88 -30.87 -11.96
C GLU A 185 28.93 -29.93 -12.53
N GLY A 186 30.20 -30.23 -12.26
CA GLY A 186 31.33 -29.40 -12.65
C GLY A 186 32.53 -29.61 -11.73
N ASN A 187 33.54 -28.75 -11.88
CA ASN A 187 34.70 -28.74 -11.00
C ASN A 187 34.38 -27.98 -9.71
N VAL A 188 34.96 -28.44 -8.59
CA VAL A 188 34.97 -27.70 -7.32
C VAL A 188 36.41 -27.23 -7.09
N GLU A 189 36.61 -25.92 -7.02
CA GLU A 189 37.86 -25.31 -6.60
C GLU A 189 37.67 -24.75 -5.19
N VAL A 190 38.60 -25.08 -4.29
CA VAL A 190 38.57 -24.64 -2.89
C VAL A 190 39.85 -23.88 -2.61
N ASP A 191 39.74 -22.57 -2.45
CA ASP A 191 40.81 -21.75 -1.88
C ASP A 191 40.73 -21.83 -0.35
N GLY A 192 41.43 -22.81 0.21
CA GLY A 192 41.42 -23.12 1.64
C GLY A 192 41.45 -24.62 1.92
N ASN A 193 40.95 -25.01 3.09
CA ASN A 193 40.94 -26.40 3.52
C ASN A 193 39.56 -27.03 3.30
N LEU A 194 39.57 -28.28 2.85
CA LEU A 194 38.39 -29.15 2.90
C LEU A 194 38.51 -30.07 4.12
N HIS A 195 37.53 -30.03 5.02
CA HIS A 195 37.41 -30.97 6.13
C HIS A 195 36.19 -31.88 5.92
N ALA A 196 36.44 -33.18 5.82
CA ALA A 196 35.40 -34.19 5.73
C ALA A 196 35.50 -35.14 6.93
N THR A 197 34.39 -35.34 7.64
CA THR A 197 34.30 -36.33 8.73
C THR A 197 33.99 -37.74 8.22
N GLY A 198 33.61 -37.85 6.94
CA GLY A 198 33.42 -39.10 6.22
C GLY A 198 34.57 -39.37 5.23
N SER A 199 34.33 -40.26 4.28
CA SER A 199 35.30 -40.59 3.23
C SER A 199 35.30 -39.56 2.11
N ILE A 200 36.48 -39.27 1.58
CA ILE A 200 36.67 -38.61 0.28
C ILE A 200 37.14 -39.69 -0.69
N ILE A 201 36.41 -39.88 -1.79
CA ILE A 201 36.70 -40.90 -2.81
C ILE A 201 36.71 -40.19 -4.17
N ASP A 202 37.83 -40.25 -4.89
CA ASP A 202 37.92 -39.84 -6.29
C ASP A 202 37.87 -41.07 -7.22
N GLU A 203 37.55 -40.84 -8.50
CA GLU A 203 37.65 -41.87 -9.54
C GLU A 203 38.99 -41.82 -10.29
N GLY A 204 39.62 -40.64 -10.34
CA GLY A 204 40.82 -40.38 -11.17
C GLY A 204 42.16 -40.74 -10.51
N GLY A 205 42.19 -40.97 -9.20
CA GLY A 205 43.40 -41.28 -8.44
C GLY A 205 44.11 -40.04 -7.87
N ASN A 206 44.85 -40.31 -6.79
CA ASN A 206 45.45 -39.33 -5.90
C ASN A 206 46.64 -38.56 -6.54
N THR A 207 46.80 -37.28 -6.21
CA THR A 207 47.95 -36.48 -6.67
C THR A 207 49.23 -36.85 -5.91
N PRO A 208 50.41 -36.82 -6.56
CA PRO A 208 51.67 -37.35 -6.00
C PRO A 208 52.27 -36.60 -4.79
N HIS A 209 51.56 -35.64 -4.17
CA HIS A 209 52.12 -34.74 -3.16
C HIS A 209 51.23 -34.45 -1.94
N HIS A 210 50.30 -35.33 -1.58
CA HIS A 210 49.59 -35.20 -0.31
C HIS A 210 50.28 -36.06 0.79
N THR A 211 50.19 -35.61 2.03
CA THR A 211 50.63 -36.33 3.23
C THR A 211 49.43 -36.59 4.12
N HIS A 212 49.31 -37.81 4.67
CA HIS A 212 48.28 -38.17 5.66
C HIS A 212 48.54 -37.57 7.03
#